data_AF-A0A1E5IY31-F1
#
_entry.id   AF-A0A1E5IY31-F1
#
_cell.length_a   1.000
_cell.length_b   1.000
_cell.length_c   1.000
_cell.angle_alpha   90.00
_cell.angle_beta   90.00
_cell.angle_gamma   90.00
#
_symmetry.space_group_name_H-M   'P 1'
#
loop_
_entity.id
_entity.type
_entity.pdbx_description
1 polymer ?
#
loop_
_entity_poly.entity_id
_entity_poly.type
_entity_poly.pdbx_seq_one_letter_code
_entity_poly.pdbx_strand_id
1 'polypeptide(L)'
;MKKVIVAVVVCIAVLFWFNQTPSTSSSPLNDSINTNPPLSSPVTLDSESAQPEVNAPKDYQSCKLLIESNKETRWNWARKIEWAQWLDKGYSIDDITLAIDHFLNSNFAASWRAEQLKKNSKLKQQNQNLTEKVKALAPDLPTFVRVERSIPQPQIDNIASLSQADALALIKEVKLTIEDVDWLLKQDSLDEPLLLLAVKQIDDTDALIGFGETLRLIDTAAYYGREQIVTALLAKNSVLSDDAYLGTTMEYALARLDYYFRMDTPLEDELIAKQANIIKALHGVNSTANFSILSKQKALGFFPRHIYRFDAQQITHLQQMYGLTLTEIAPKATLVFDAHSPFLAELNANFATLNTNSATPEMVASCRSLVKKVDTQWQPHNLDYFSNKLIKEGHEVTATNLHHIDPALADCFAYRQQQHLPSWQGGDNSLSSTVYGLAAKRQINEAIEMVENAQLEEAVNRWFFYQLLGYNPEYFTLLQLSELRQETFDYDTLYQVARSKTISLINQGLDIDKLDYAGKSWLDIAILEHDLPLLNHLVNQHISYPVKANGRDPLYLLLDTSHYQFKPEHLLEYLSLLMLLEPNIHPHHQRLMSLVRLKYPETYTEITNQFPALMVEDDTPLPPAVCLNY
;
A
#
# COMPACT_ATOMS: atom_id res chain seq x y z
N MET A 1 17.64 -41.58 19.21
CA MET A 1 16.19 -41.26 19.32
C MET A 1 15.72 -40.98 20.75
N LYS A 2 15.88 -41.87 21.75
CA LYS A 2 15.43 -41.58 23.14
C LYS A 2 16.03 -40.30 23.78
N LYS A 3 17.30 -39.97 23.49
CA LYS A 3 17.96 -38.77 24.04
C LYS A 3 17.47 -37.44 23.45
N VAL A 4 17.00 -37.44 22.20
CA VAL A 4 16.47 -36.24 21.52
C VAL A 4 15.05 -35.93 22.01
N ILE A 5 14.24 -36.96 22.22
CA ILE A 5 12.88 -36.83 22.78
C ILE A 5 12.95 -36.28 24.22
N VAL A 6 13.91 -36.73 25.03
CA VAL A 6 14.11 -36.19 26.39
C VAL A 6 14.56 -34.73 26.35
N ALA A 7 15.42 -34.32 25.41
CA ALA A 7 15.86 -32.94 25.29
C ALA A 7 14.71 -31.99 24.89
N VAL A 8 13.82 -32.41 23.98
CA VAL A 8 12.65 -31.61 23.57
C VAL A 8 11.64 -31.48 24.71
N VAL A 9 11.37 -32.55 25.45
CA VAL A 9 10.47 -32.52 26.62
C VAL A 9 11.03 -31.64 27.74
N VAL A 10 12.35 -31.64 27.96
CA VAL A 10 13.02 -30.76 28.93
C VAL A 10 12.96 -29.29 28.52
N CYS A 11 13.15 -28.96 27.23
CA CYS A 11 13.01 -27.58 26.75
C CYS A 11 11.57 -27.05 26.90
N ILE A 12 10.56 -27.89 26.66
CA ILE A 12 9.14 -27.52 26.86
C ILE A 12 8.83 -27.33 28.35
N ALA A 13 9.37 -28.19 29.23
CA ALA A 13 9.19 -28.05 30.67
C ALA A 13 9.85 -26.79 31.25
N VAL A 14 11.03 -26.39 30.74
CA VAL A 14 11.72 -25.16 31.14
C VAL A 14 10.96 -23.91 30.69
N LEU A 15 10.35 -23.93 29.50
CA LEU A 15 9.48 -22.83 29.03
C LEU A 15 8.20 -22.69 29.85
N PHE A 16 7.64 -23.78 30.37
CA PHE A 16 6.49 -23.74 31.28
C PHE A 16 6.83 -23.24 32.68
N TRP A 17 8.06 -23.46 33.16
CA TRP A 17 8.48 -23.04 34.50
C TRP A 17 8.74 -21.53 34.61
N PHE A 18 9.12 -20.87 33.51
CA PHE A 18 9.35 -19.41 33.48
C PHE A 18 8.07 -18.57 33.35
N ASN A 19 6.92 -19.16 33.03
CA ASN A 19 5.66 -18.43 32.80
C ASN A 19 4.67 -18.49 33.98
N GLN A 20 5.10 -18.88 35.17
CA GLN A 20 4.27 -18.81 36.38
C GLN A 20 4.80 -17.72 37.33
N THR A 21 4.24 -16.51 37.21
CA THR A 21 4.17 -15.57 38.34
C THR A 21 2.70 -15.34 38.71
N PRO A 22 2.38 -15.15 40.00
CA PRO A 22 1.04 -15.37 40.54
C PRO A 22 0.21 -14.10 40.49
N SER A 23 -1.03 -14.20 39.99
CA SER A 23 -2.04 -13.16 40.11
C SER A 23 -2.54 -13.12 41.57
N THR A 24 -2.18 -12.08 42.32
CA THR A 24 -2.73 -11.82 43.66
C THR A 24 -4.21 -11.45 43.59
N SER A 25 -5.00 -12.22 44.32
CA SER A 25 -6.39 -12.00 44.71
C SER A 25 -6.53 -10.83 45.70
N SER A 26 -7.60 -10.04 45.55
CA SER A 26 -8.43 -9.62 46.70
C SER A 26 -9.88 -9.38 46.24
N SER A 27 -10.81 -9.76 47.12
CA SER A 27 -12.25 -10.01 46.91
C SER A 27 -13.06 -9.00 47.80
N PRO A 28 -14.35 -9.22 48.18
CA PRO A 28 -15.61 -8.91 47.47
C PRO A 28 -16.60 -8.01 48.32
N LEU A 29 -17.86 -7.94 47.84
CA LEU A 29 -19.15 -7.61 48.53
C LEU A 29 -19.67 -6.15 48.55
N ASN A 30 -20.84 -5.92 47.92
CA ASN A 30 -22.08 -5.86 48.71
C ASN A 30 -23.36 -6.08 47.87
N ASP A 31 -24.27 -6.84 48.48
CA ASP A 31 -25.62 -7.20 48.08
C ASP A 31 -26.61 -6.02 48.06
N SER A 32 -27.65 -6.11 47.21
CA SER A 32 -29.03 -6.03 47.71
C SER A 32 -30.01 -6.68 46.72
N ILE A 33 -30.96 -7.42 47.31
CA ILE A 33 -31.94 -8.31 46.68
C ILE A 33 -33.36 -7.76 46.92
N ASN A 34 -34.24 -8.03 45.95
CA ASN A 34 -35.73 -8.08 45.96
C ASN A 34 -36.55 -6.78 45.90
N THR A 35 -37.44 -6.64 44.90
CA THR A 35 -38.83 -7.19 44.91
C THR A 35 -39.56 -6.88 43.58
N ASN A 36 -40.22 -7.88 42.96
CA ASN A 36 -41.40 -7.72 42.05
C ASN A 36 -42.68 -7.57 42.91
N PRO A 37 -43.93 -7.28 42.42
CA PRO A 37 -44.51 -7.09 41.06
C PRO A 37 -45.44 -5.81 41.02
N PRO A 38 -46.45 -5.53 40.12
CA PRO A 38 -47.15 -6.39 39.15
C PRO A 38 -47.57 -5.82 37.77
N LEU A 39 -48.11 -6.77 36.98
CA LEU A 39 -48.91 -6.66 35.75
C LEU A 39 -49.77 -5.38 35.61
N SER A 40 -49.65 -4.72 34.46
CA SER A 40 -50.75 -3.99 33.83
C SER A 40 -50.64 -3.98 32.29
N SER A 41 -51.80 -4.25 31.69
CA SER A 41 -52.28 -4.40 30.31
C SER A 41 -51.60 -3.63 29.15
N PRO A 42 -51.82 -4.08 27.90
CA PRO A 42 -51.07 -3.64 26.72
C PRO A 42 -51.55 -2.27 26.25
N VAL A 43 -50.63 -1.33 26.11
CA VAL A 43 -50.86 -0.11 25.35
C VAL A 43 -50.33 -0.35 23.96
N THR A 44 -51.25 -0.53 23.02
CA THR A 44 -51.03 -0.32 21.59
C THR A 44 -50.61 1.14 21.42
N LEU A 45 -49.31 1.36 21.20
CA LEU A 45 -48.77 2.62 20.73
C LEU A 45 -48.32 2.37 19.30
N ASP A 46 -49.02 3.05 18.39
CA ASP A 46 -48.80 3.05 16.96
C ASP A 46 -47.31 3.08 16.63
N SER A 47 -46.89 2.07 15.87
CA SER A 47 -45.56 2.04 15.27
C SER A 47 -45.54 3.02 14.10
N GLU A 48 -45.43 4.31 14.40
CA GLU A 48 -44.81 5.26 13.49
C GLU A 48 -43.33 5.36 13.86
N SER A 49 -42.64 4.23 13.70
CA SER A 49 -41.18 4.23 13.63
C SER A 49 -40.83 4.80 12.26
N ALA A 50 -40.76 6.13 12.18
CA ALA A 50 -39.95 6.80 11.19
C ALA A 50 -38.51 6.32 11.44
N GLN A 51 -38.08 5.28 10.70
CA GLN A 51 -36.66 5.02 10.55
C GLN A 51 -36.04 6.31 9.99
N PRO A 52 -35.00 6.87 10.63
CA PRO A 52 -34.28 7.97 10.02
C PRO A 52 -33.77 7.48 8.66
N GLU A 53 -34.18 8.14 7.58
CA GLU A 53 -33.49 8.04 6.30
C GLU A 53 -32.03 8.40 6.58
N VAL A 54 -31.16 7.38 6.65
CA VAL A 54 -29.72 7.58 6.78
C VAL A 54 -29.24 8.11 5.44
N ASN A 55 -29.31 9.43 5.28
CA ASN A 55 -28.87 10.10 4.08
C ASN A 55 -27.36 9.92 3.90
N ALA A 56 -26.93 9.61 2.68
CA ALA A 56 -25.52 9.56 2.34
C ALA A 56 -24.84 10.92 2.64
N PRO A 57 -23.55 10.94 3.00
CA PRO A 57 -22.78 12.17 3.09
C PRO A 57 -22.91 13.00 1.81
N LYS A 58 -22.92 14.33 1.96
CA LYS A 58 -23.08 15.27 0.83
C LYS A 58 -21.78 15.92 0.39
N ASP A 59 -20.72 15.77 1.17
CA ASP A 59 -19.40 16.28 0.84
C ASP A 59 -18.47 15.18 0.27
N TYR A 60 -17.52 15.63 -0.53
CA TYR A 60 -16.61 14.76 -1.28
C TYR A 60 -15.75 13.87 -0.39
N GLN A 61 -15.16 14.42 0.68
CA GLN A 61 -14.20 13.70 1.50
C GLN A 61 -14.87 12.66 2.38
N SER A 62 -16.00 13.00 3.03
CA SER A 62 -16.79 12.04 3.79
C SER A 62 -17.26 10.90 2.90
N CYS A 63 -17.62 11.18 1.65
CA CYS A 63 -17.96 10.13 0.70
C CYS A 63 -16.78 9.23 0.32
N LYS A 64 -15.57 9.78 0.13
CA LYS A 64 -14.37 8.95 -0.08
C LYS A 64 -14.08 8.07 1.13
N LEU A 65 -14.09 8.64 2.34
CA LEU A 65 -13.89 7.91 3.59
C LEU A 65 -14.93 6.81 3.80
N LEU A 66 -16.20 7.08 3.49
CA LEU A 66 -17.26 6.08 3.56
C LEU A 66 -17.04 4.93 2.58
N ILE A 67 -16.66 5.24 1.32
CA ILE A 67 -16.37 4.22 0.31
C ILE A 67 -15.20 3.33 0.75
N GLU A 68 -14.13 3.94 1.25
CA GLU A 68 -12.92 3.26 1.73
C GLU A 68 -13.23 2.41 2.98
N SER A 69 -13.90 2.98 3.97
CA SER A 69 -14.30 2.28 5.20
C SER A 69 -15.25 1.12 4.92
N ASN A 70 -16.22 1.27 4.01
CA ASN A 70 -17.10 0.17 3.61
C ASN A 70 -16.31 -0.93 2.88
N LYS A 71 -15.36 -0.58 2.02
CA LYS A 71 -14.47 -1.56 1.36
C LYS A 71 -13.65 -2.33 2.38
N GLU A 72 -13.04 -1.64 3.34
CA GLU A 72 -12.25 -2.24 4.42
C GLU A 72 -13.11 -3.15 5.30
N THR A 73 -14.32 -2.70 5.68
CA THR A 73 -15.26 -3.49 6.48
C THR A 73 -15.65 -4.78 5.78
N ARG A 74 -16.01 -4.71 4.49
CA ARG A 74 -16.34 -5.89 3.66
C ARG A 74 -15.16 -6.83 3.52
N TRP A 75 -13.96 -6.29 3.31
CA TRP A 75 -12.73 -7.09 3.21
C TRP A 75 -12.42 -7.81 4.53
N ASN A 76 -12.50 -7.12 5.66
CA ASN A 76 -12.27 -7.67 6.99
C ASN A 76 -13.28 -8.75 7.36
N TRP A 77 -14.55 -8.58 6.98
CA TRP A 77 -15.58 -9.61 7.12
C TRP A 77 -15.25 -10.84 6.27
N ALA A 78 -14.99 -10.66 4.98
CA ALA A 78 -14.72 -11.73 4.04
C ALA A 78 -13.47 -12.58 4.40
N ARG A 79 -12.48 -11.99 5.07
CA ARG A 79 -11.31 -12.71 5.60
C ARG A 79 -11.62 -13.68 6.73
N LYS A 80 -12.72 -13.46 7.45
CA LYS A 80 -13.15 -14.30 8.58
C LYS A 80 -14.09 -15.42 8.16
N ILE A 81 -14.50 -15.46 6.89
CA ILE A 81 -15.40 -16.50 6.38
C ILE A 81 -14.63 -17.79 6.18
N GLU A 82 -15.17 -18.89 6.71
CA GLU A 82 -14.73 -20.25 6.42
C GLU A 82 -15.27 -20.69 5.04
N TRP A 83 -14.61 -20.23 3.98
CA TRP A 83 -15.08 -20.40 2.59
C TRP A 83 -15.38 -21.85 2.18
N ALA A 84 -14.64 -22.81 2.73
CA ALA A 84 -14.84 -24.22 2.43
C ALA A 84 -16.20 -24.77 2.90
N GLN A 85 -16.81 -24.20 3.96
CA GLN A 85 -18.11 -24.67 4.47
C GLN A 85 -19.27 -24.42 3.48
N TRP A 86 -19.09 -23.49 2.54
CA TRP A 86 -20.10 -23.21 1.52
C TRP A 86 -20.20 -24.33 0.47
N LEU A 87 -19.18 -25.17 0.34
CA LEU A 87 -19.25 -26.39 -0.48
C LEU A 87 -20.28 -27.36 0.10
N ASP A 88 -20.39 -27.46 1.43
CA ASP A 88 -21.36 -28.35 2.10
C ASP A 88 -22.82 -27.87 1.92
N LYS A 89 -23.01 -26.58 1.62
CA LYS A 89 -24.29 -25.99 1.23
C LYS A 89 -24.65 -26.18 -0.26
N GLY A 90 -23.78 -26.82 -1.03
CA GLY A 90 -24.02 -27.13 -2.45
C GLY A 90 -23.54 -26.08 -3.46
N TYR A 91 -22.82 -25.04 -3.02
CA TYR A 91 -22.21 -24.07 -3.94
C TYR A 91 -20.98 -24.66 -4.64
N SER A 92 -20.73 -24.22 -5.87
CA SER A 92 -19.61 -24.71 -6.66
C SER A 92 -18.28 -24.04 -6.26
N ILE A 93 -17.16 -24.68 -6.59
CA ILE A 93 -15.83 -24.08 -6.43
C ILE A 93 -15.73 -22.78 -7.26
N ASP A 94 -16.38 -22.72 -8.41
CA ASP A 94 -16.35 -21.54 -9.29
C ASP A 94 -17.06 -20.34 -8.66
N ASP A 95 -18.27 -20.54 -8.13
CA ASP A 95 -19.03 -19.49 -7.43
C ASP A 95 -18.26 -18.94 -6.23
N ILE A 96 -17.64 -19.83 -5.45
CA ILE A 96 -16.87 -19.45 -4.27
C ILE A 96 -15.59 -18.72 -4.67
N THR A 97 -14.90 -19.18 -5.71
CA THR A 97 -13.70 -18.51 -6.23
C THR A 97 -14.03 -17.06 -6.64
N LEU A 98 -15.09 -16.86 -7.41
CA LEU A 98 -15.53 -15.55 -7.89
C LEU A 98 -15.96 -14.62 -6.75
N ALA A 99 -16.62 -15.16 -5.71
CA ALA A 99 -16.98 -14.37 -4.54
C ALA A 99 -15.75 -13.95 -3.72
N ILE A 100 -14.79 -14.85 -3.51
CA ILE A 100 -13.53 -14.52 -2.83
C ILE A 100 -12.81 -13.41 -3.59
N ASP A 101 -12.74 -13.48 -4.92
CA ASP A 101 -12.10 -12.44 -5.74
C ASP A 101 -12.82 -11.10 -5.59
N HIS A 102 -14.17 -11.12 -5.59
CA HIS A 102 -14.99 -9.92 -5.45
C HIS A 102 -14.82 -9.20 -4.11
N PHE A 103 -14.81 -9.94 -3.00
CA PHE A 103 -14.72 -9.35 -1.66
C PHE A 103 -13.29 -9.13 -1.17
N LEU A 104 -12.35 -9.99 -1.61
CA LEU A 104 -10.94 -9.93 -1.24
C LEU A 104 -10.11 -9.46 -2.43
N ASN A 105 -9.50 -10.40 -3.15
CA ASN A 105 -8.76 -10.20 -4.39
C ASN A 105 -8.35 -11.56 -4.97
N SER A 106 -7.80 -11.52 -6.18
CA SER A 106 -7.38 -12.69 -6.94
C SER A 106 -6.32 -13.55 -6.26
N ASN A 107 -5.48 -13.00 -5.39
CA ASN A 107 -4.49 -13.80 -4.66
C ASN A 107 -5.15 -14.74 -3.66
N PHE A 108 -6.17 -14.28 -2.93
CA PHE A 108 -6.93 -15.12 -2.00
C PHE A 108 -7.74 -16.17 -2.77
N ALA A 109 -8.41 -15.77 -3.85
CA ALA A 109 -9.22 -16.66 -4.67
C ALA A 109 -8.38 -17.78 -5.29
N ALA A 110 -7.22 -17.44 -5.86
CA ALA A 110 -6.31 -18.42 -6.44
C ALA A 110 -5.76 -19.41 -5.41
N SER A 111 -5.34 -18.92 -4.24
CA SER A 111 -4.87 -19.79 -3.16
C SER A 111 -5.95 -20.75 -2.69
N TRP A 112 -7.16 -20.25 -2.45
CA TRP A 112 -8.28 -21.09 -2.02
C TRP A 112 -8.66 -22.12 -3.07
N ARG A 113 -8.78 -21.71 -4.34
CA ARG A 113 -9.11 -22.61 -5.45
C ARG A 113 -8.07 -23.70 -5.64
N ALA A 114 -6.78 -23.33 -5.65
CA ALA A 114 -5.68 -24.29 -5.74
C ALA A 114 -5.71 -25.28 -4.57
N GLU A 115 -5.98 -24.81 -3.35
CA GLU A 115 -6.15 -25.70 -2.18
C GLU A 115 -7.31 -26.67 -2.36
N GLN A 116 -8.48 -26.22 -2.84
CA GLN A 116 -9.62 -27.09 -3.09
C GLN A 116 -9.36 -28.13 -4.18
N LEU A 117 -8.71 -27.73 -5.28
CA LEU A 117 -8.33 -28.66 -6.35
C LEU A 117 -7.32 -29.70 -5.86
N LYS A 118 -6.37 -29.30 -5.01
CA LYS A 118 -5.29 -30.15 -4.49
C LYS A 118 -5.65 -30.92 -3.23
N LYS A 119 -6.87 -30.78 -2.67
CA LYS A 119 -7.25 -31.32 -1.35
C LYS A 119 -7.04 -32.83 -1.23
N ASN A 120 -7.18 -33.55 -2.34
CA ASN A 120 -7.04 -35.01 -2.43
C ASN A 120 -5.69 -35.45 -3.01
N SER A 121 -4.73 -34.55 -3.19
CA SER A 121 -3.39 -34.93 -3.65
C SER A 121 -2.70 -35.85 -2.63
N LYS A 122 -1.77 -36.66 -3.13
CA LYS A 122 -1.03 -37.65 -2.31
C LYS A 122 -0.33 -37.01 -1.12
N LEU A 123 0.31 -35.86 -1.31
CA LEU A 123 0.94 -35.10 -0.22
C LEU A 123 -0.09 -34.63 0.81
N LYS A 124 -1.24 -34.07 0.38
CA LYS A 124 -2.26 -33.59 1.33
C LYS A 124 -2.82 -34.73 2.17
N GLN A 125 -3.11 -35.88 1.57
CA GLN A 125 -3.53 -37.08 2.30
C GLN A 125 -2.45 -37.60 3.27
N GLN A 126 -1.18 -37.59 2.85
CA GLN A 126 -0.06 -37.97 3.72
C GLN A 126 0.09 -37.02 4.92
N ASN A 127 0.01 -35.70 4.69
CA ASN A 127 0.12 -34.70 5.74
C ASN A 127 -1.07 -34.77 6.71
N GLN A 128 -2.28 -35.04 6.22
CA GLN A 128 -3.45 -35.30 7.06
C GLN A 128 -3.23 -36.52 7.97
N ASN A 129 -2.81 -37.65 7.40
CA ASN A 129 -2.52 -38.87 8.16
C ASN A 129 -1.38 -38.67 9.20
N LEU A 130 -0.33 -37.93 8.83
CA LEU A 130 0.75 -37.55 9.75
C LEU A 130 0.22 -36.69 10.90
N THR A 131 -0.61 -35.69 10.58
CA THR A 131 -1.24 -34.81 11.58
C THR A 131 -2.12 -35.61 12.54
N GLU A 132 -2.94 -36.53 12.04
CA GLU A 132 -3.79 -37.42 12.86
C GLU A 132 -2.96 -38.30 13.80
N LYS A 133 -1.88 -38.91 13.29
CA LYS A 133 -0.97 -39.72 14.10
C LYS A 133 -0.27 -38.91 15.19
N VAL A 134 0.17 -37.69 14.87
CA VAL A 134 0.80 -36.82 15.86
C VAL A 134 -0.23 -36.35 16.90
N LYS A 135 -1.44 -35.97 16.50
CA LYS A 135 -2.52 -35.62 17.43
C LYS A 135 -2.91 -36.79 18.34
N ALA A 136 -2.86 -38.03 17.85
CA ALA A 136 -3.08 -39.21 18.68
C ALA A 136 -2.00 -39.40 19.76
N LEU A 137 -0.76 -38.96 19.51
CA LEU A 137 0.36 -39.03 20.46
C LEU A 137 0.44 -37.80 21.38
N ALA A 138 -0.01 -36.65 20.89
CA ALA A 138 -0.04 -35.38 21.61
C ALA A 138 -1.39 -34.68 21.35
N PRO A 139 -2.46 -35.06 22.09
CA PRO A 139 -3.79 -34.47 21.89
C PRO A 139 -3.83 -32.96 22.17
N ASP A 140 -2.97 -32.49 23.08
CA ASP A 140 -2.86 -31.08 23.46
C ASP A 140 -2.02 -30.26 22.46
N LEU A 141 -1.65 -30.82 21.31
CA LEU A 141 -0.90 -30.11 20.29
C LEU A 141 -1.73 -28.91 19.79
N PRO A 142 -1.22 -27.67 19.92
CA PRO A 142 -1.97 -26.50 19.49
C PRO A 142 -2.35 -26.57 18.01
N THR A 143 -3.54 -26.08 17.67
CA THR A 143 -4.09 -26.13 16.29
C THR A 143 -3.26 -25.34 15.28
N PHE A 144 -2.42 -24.40 15.73
CA PHE A 144 -1.49 -23.66 14.88
C PHE A 144 -0.24 -24.47 14.48
N VAL A 145 0.06 -25.59 15.17
CA VAL A 145 1.20 -26.45 14.81
C VAL A 145 0.82 -27.29 13.60
N ARG A 146 1.58 -27.12 12.52
CA ARG A 146 1.42 -27.90 11.29
C ARG A 146 2.41 -29.04 11.26
N VAL A 147 1.92 -30.23 10.93
CA VAL A 147 2.74 -31.44 10.75
C VAL A 147 2.68 -31.80 9.28
N GLU A 148 3.79 -31.56 8.59
CA GLU A 148 3.88 -31.73 7.14
C GLU A 148 5.17 -32.45 6.78
N ARG A 149 5.14 -33.20 5.68
CA ARG A 149 6.34 -33.78 5.08
C ARG A 149 7.24 -32.66 4.52
N SER A 150 8.55 -32.78 4.75
CA SER A 150 9.55 -31.88 4.16
C SER A 150 9.57 -31.99 2.63
N ILE A 151 9.65 -30.83 1.96
CA ILE A 151 9.82 -30.71 0.50
C ILE A 151 10.96 -29.71 0.23
N PRO A 152 12.03 -30.12 -0.45
CA PRO A 152 12.28 -31.49 -0.88
C PRO A 152 12.56 -32.40 0.33
N GLN A 153 12.68 -33.70 0.08
CA GLN A 153 13.23 -34.62 1.07
C GLN A 153 14.62 -34.15 1.56
N PRO A 154 14.93 -34.25 2.87
CA PRO A 154 16.22 -33.78 3.41
C PRO A 154 17.45 -34.43 2.77
N GLN A 155 17.30 -35.60 2.13
CA GLN A 155 18.40 -36.27 1.43
C GLN A 155 18.85 -35.52 0.18
N ILE A 156 18.02 -34.65 -0.41
CA ILE A 156 18.28 -33.97 -1.68
C ILE A 156 18.18 -32.43 -1.56
N ASP A 157 18.05 -31.90 -0.35
CA ASP A 157 17.89 -30.46 -0.13
C ASP A 157 19.11 -29.63 -0.57
N ASN A 158 20.30 -30.22 -0.51
CA ASN A 158 21.57 -29.63 -0.91
C ASN A 158 22.03 -30.06 -2.30
N ILE A 159 21.21 -30.74 -3.09
CA ILE A 159 21.62 -31.33 -4.38
C ILE A 159 22.19 -30.29 -5.36
N ALA A 160 21.70 -29.06 -5.33
CA ALA A 160 22.16 -27.96 -6.18
C ALA A 160 23.61 -27.51 -5.88
N SER A 161 24.17 -27.93 -4.74
CA SER A 161 25.56 -27.65 -4.33
C SER A 161 26.53 -28.79 -4.64
N LEU A 162 26.02 -29.95 -5.08
CA LEU A 162 26.82 -31.12 -5.36
C LEU A 162 27.48 -31.05 -6.74
N SER A 163 28.53 -31.85 -6.95
CA SER A 163 29.05 -32.08 -8.29
C SER A 163 28.01 -32.79 -9.16
N GLN A 164 28.07 -32.63 -10.48
CA GLN A 164 27.13 -33.28 -11.40
C GLN A 164 27.09 -34.81 -11.23
N ALA A 165 28.26 -35.43 -10.98
CA ALA A 165 28.38 -36.87 -10.77
C ALA A 165 27.71 -37.31 -9.46
N ASP A 166 27.92 -36.57 -8.37
CA ASP A 166 27.34 -36.86 -7.06
C ASP A 166 25.83 -36.64 -7.06
N ALA A 167 25.37 -35.56 -7.69
CA ALA A 167 23.94 -35.27 -7.84
C ALA A 167 23.23 -36.36 -8.65
N LEU A 168 23.84 -36.84 -9.74
CA LEU A 168 23.30 -37.96 -10.53
C LEU A 168 23.28 -39.29 -9.76
N ALA A 169 24.31 -39.56 -8.95
CA ALA A 169 24.35 -40.76 -8.10
C ALA A 169 23.24 -40.71 -7.04
N LEU A 170 23.10 -39.58 -6.34
CA LEU A 170 22.10 -39.37 -5.32
C LEU A 170 20.67 -39.54 -5.86
N ILE A 171 20.38 -38.96 -7.03
CA ILE A 171 19.06 -39.09 -7.68
C ILE A 171 18.73 -40.55 -7.97
N LYS A 172 19.69 -41.41 -8.32
CA LYS A 172 19.44 -42.84 -8.59
C LYS A 172 19.09 -43.66 -7.35
N GLU A 173 19.55 -43.22 -6.18
CA GLU A 173 19.39 -43.96 -4.92
C GLU A 173 18.13 -43.51 -4.15
N VAL A 174 17.75 -42.25 -4.28
CA VAL A 174 16.62 -41.67 -3.54
C VAL A 174 15.31 -41.89 -4.28
N LYS A 175 14.32 -42.47 -3.58
CA LYS A 175 12.95 -42.54 -4.10
C LYS A 175 12.31 -41.15 -4.11
N LEU A 176 12.17 -40.57 -5.30
CA LEU A 176 11.56 -39.26 -5.50
C LEU A 176 10.03 -39.31 -5.47
N THR A 177 9.44 -38.18 -5.10
CA THR A 177 8.02 -37.91 -5.27
C THR A 177 7.80 -36.76 -6.24
N ILE A 178 6.56 -36.55 -6.68
CA ILE A 178 6.25 -35.45 -7.61
C ILE A 178 6.61 -34.09 -7.01
N GLU A 179 6.45 -33.93 -5.70
CA GLU A 179 6.85 -32.70 -5.00
C GLU A 179 8.35 -32.45 -4.99
N ASP A 180 9.14 -33.52 -4.89
CA ASP A 180 10.60 -33.43 -4.94
C ASP A 180 11.06 -32.98 -6.32
N VAL A 181 10.48 -33.56 -7.38
CA VAL A 181 10.83 -33.19 -8.75
C VAL A 181 10.31 -31.81 -9.12
N ASP A 182 9.12 -31.44 -8.66
CA ASP A 182 8.63 -30.05 -8.77
C ASP A 182 9.64 -29.06 -8.17
N TRP A 183 10.18 -29.35 -6.98
CA TRP A 183 11.20 -28.52 -6.36
C TRP A 183 12.52 -28.49 -7.18
N LEU A 184 12.97 -29.63 -7.71
CA LEU A 184 14.17 -29.74 -8.53
C LEU A 184 14.07 -28.90 -9.81
N LEU A 185 12.91 -28.89 -10.49
CA LEU A 185 12.73 -28.11 -11.72
C LEU A 185 12.92 -26.60 -11.53
N LYS A 186 12.71 -26.10 -10.30
CA LYS A 186 12.86 -24.69 -9.93
C LYS A 186 14.32 -24.26 -9.69
N GLN A 187 15.26 -25.21 -9.63
CA GLN A 187 16.67 -24.94 -9.33
C GLN A 187 17.46 -24.61 -10.61
N ASP A 188 17.65 -23.34 -10.92
CA ASP A 188 18.30 -22.89 -12.17
C ASP A 188 19.67 -23.54 -12.43
N SER A 189 20.42 -23.89 -11.39
CA SER A 189 21.75 -24.53 -11.50
C SER A 189 21.75 -26.01 -11.88
N LEU A 190 20.60 -26.68 -11.88
CA LEU A 190 20.52 -28.11 -12.21
C LEU A 190 20.39 -28.33 -13.72
N ASP A 191 21.24 -29.24 -14.23
CA ASP A 191 21.26 -29.60 -15.66
C ASP A 191 20.08 -30.48 -16.08
N GLU A 192 19.64 -30.29 -17.33
CA GLU A 192 18.56 -31.04 -17.99
C GLU A 192 18.67 -32.58 -17.87
N PRO A 193 19.83 -33.24 -18.07
CA PRO A 193 19.94 -34.70 -17.96
C PRO A 193 19.60 -35.24 -16.57
N LEU A 194 19.95 -34.50 -15.51
CA LEU A 194 19.62 -34.87 -14.14
C LEU A 194 18.11 -34.73 -13.89
N LEU A 195 17.52 -33.63 -14.37
CA LEU A 195 16.08 -33.39 -14.26
C LEU A 195 15.28 -34.44 -15.04
N LEU A 196 15.72 -34.82 -16.24
CA LEU A 196 15.10 -35.90 -17.04
C LEU A 196 15.14 -37.24 -16.30
N LEU A 197 16.25 -37.56 -15.63
CA LEU A 197 16.36 -38.76 -14.81
C LEU A 197 15.39 -38.71 -13.62
N ALA A 198 15.29 -37.56 -12.95
CA ALA A 198 14.37 -37.36 -11.83
C ALA A 198 12.90 -37.55 -12.25
N VAL A 199 12.49 -36.95 -13.37
CA VAL A 199 11.14 -37.11 -13.94
C VAL A 199 10.84 -38.56 -14.30
N LYS A 200 11.83 -39.32 -14.79
CA LYS A 200 11.66 -40.75 -15.14
C LYS A 200 11.42 -41.66 -13.93
N GLN A 201 11.76 -41.23 -12.71
CA GLN A 201 11.59 -42.03 -11.50
C GLN A 201 10.22 -41.89 -10.85
N ILE A 202 9.39 -40.94 -11.31
CA ILE A 202 8.03 -40.79 -10.81
C ILE A 202 7.08 -41.62 -11.66
N ASP A 203 6.25 -42.43 -11.00
CA ASP A 203 5.26 -43.30 -11.65
C ASP A 203 4.17 -42.51 -12.38
N ASP A 204 3.65 -41.45 -11.74
CA ASP A 204 2.58 -40.60 -12.25
C ASP A 204 3.05 -39.13 -12.32
N THR A 205 3.42 -38.68 -13.52
CA THR A 205 3.86 -37.31 -13.79
C THR A 205 2.69 -36.32 -13.90
N ASP A 206 1.45 -36.83 -13.96
CA ASP A 206 0.22 -36.05 -14.06
C ASP A 206 -0.48 -35.92 -12.69
N ALA A 207 0.10 -36.44 -11.61
CA ALA A 207 -0.44 -36.22 -10.28
C ALA A 207 -0.50 -34.72 -9.94
N LEU A 208 -1.51 -34.33 -9.16
CA LEU A 208 -1.60 -32.96 -8.64
C LEU A 208 -0.48 -32.73 -7.60
N ILE A 209 0.28 -31.66 -7.79
CA ILE A 209 1.30 -31.23 -6.82
C ILE A 209 0.59 -30.68 -5.59
N GLY A 210 0.84 -31.28 -4.41
CA GLY A 210 0.08 -30.93 -3.20
C GLY A 210 0.44 -29.60 -2.53
N PHE A 211 1.40 -28.85 -3.06
CA PHE A 211 1.83 -27.54 -2.53
C PHE A 211 2.07 -26.54 -3.67
N GLY A 212 2.31 -25.26 -3.33
CA GLY A 212 2.57 -24.21 -4.31
C GLY A 212 1.35 -23.85 -5.18
N GLU A 213 1.58 -23.08 -6.24
CA GLU A 213 0.53 -22.55 -7.11
C GLU A 213 0.27 -23.41 -8.35
N THR A 214 1.32 -23.98 -8.96
CA THR A 214 1.22 -24.85 -10.13
C THR A 214 0.43 -26.12 -9.80
N LEU A 215 -0.42 -26.59 -10.71
CA LEU A 215 -1.25 -27.78 -10.47
C LEU A 215 -0.48 -29.06 -10.81
N ARG A 216 0.32 -29.02 -11.87
CA ARG A 216 1.00 -30.18 -12.45
C ARG A 216 2.47 -29.89 -12.73
N LEU A 217 3.28 -30.93 -12.86
CA LEU A 217 4.72 -30.83 -13.08
C LEU A 217 5.07 -30.07 -14.38
N ILE A 218 4.25 -30.24 -15.43
CA ILE A 218 4.45 -29.55 -16.71
C ILE A 218 4.30 -28.04 -16.60
N ASP A 219 3.47 -27.54 -15.68
CA ASP A 219 3.30 -26.10 -15.43
C ASP A 219 4.61 -25.49 -14.91
N THR A 220 5.22 -26.17 -13.93
CA THR A 220 6.51 -25.78 -13.38
C THR A 220 7.62 -25.88 -14.44
N ALA A 221 7.65 -26.98 -15.21
CA ALA A 221 8.63 -27.13 -16.30
C ALA A 221 8.51 -26.00 -17.34
N ALA A 222 7.27 -25.64 -17.72
CA ALA A 222 7.00 -24.58 -18.67
C ALA A 222 7.36 -23.19 -18.13
N TYR A 223 7.08 -22.91 -16.85
CA TYR A 223 7.43 -21.64 -16.21
C TYR A 223 8.94 -21.47 -16.00
N TYR A 224 9.68 -22.55 -15.73
CA TYR A 224 11.13 -22.47 -15.49
C TYR A 224 11.98 -22.75 -16.75
N GLY A 225 11.38 -22.75 -17.94
CA GLY A 225 12.11 -22.87 -19.20
C GLY A 225 12.79 -24.23 -19.43
N ARG A 226 12.25 -25.31 -18.85
CA ARG A 226 12.80 -26.68 -18.95
C ARG A 226 12.33 -27.37 -20.23
N GLU A 227 12.85 -26.93 -21.37
CA GLU A 227 12.38 -27.32 -22.70
C GLU A 227 12.37 -28.84 -22.91
N GLN A 228 13.44 -29.56 -22.53
CA GLN A 228 13.50 -31.00 -22.78
C GLN A 228 12.55 -31.76 -21.84
N ILE A 229 12.33 -31.24 -20.63
CA ILE A 229 11.33 -31.78 -19.70
C ILE A 229 9.91 -31.60 -20.24
N VAL A 230 9.55 -30.40 -20.71
CA VAL A 230 8.24 -30.16 -21.34
C VAL A 230 8.05 -31.10 -22.53
N THR A 231 9.06 -31.20 -23.40
CA THR A 231 9.02 -32.10 -24.56
C THR A 231 8.82 -33.56 -24.15
N ALA A 232 9.54 -34.03 -23.13
CA ALA A 232 9.42 -35.40 -22.62
C ALA A 232 8.05 -35.68 -21.98
N LEU A 233 7.46 -34.69 -21.30
CA LEU A 233 6.12 -34.81 -20.71
C LEU A 233 5.03 -34.80 -21.79
N LEU A 234 5.13 -33.92 -22.79
CA LEU A 234 4.21 -33.89 -23.93
C LEU A 234 4.28 -35.18 -24.76
N ALA A 235 5.46 -35.75 -24.97
CA ALA A 235 5.63 -37.03 -25.66
C ALA A 235 4.97 -38.21 -24.92
N LYS A 236 4.76 -38.09 -23.61
CA LYS A 236 3.99 -39.04 -22.79
C LYS A 236 2.48 -38.76 -22.79
N ASN A 237 2.01 -37.78 -23.55
CA ASN A 237 0.63 -37.26 -23.50
C ASN A 237 0.23 -36.77 -22.10
N SER A 238 1.16 -36.10 -21.39
CA SER A 238 0.87 -35.52 -20.07
C SER A 238 -0.29 -34.54 -20.15
N VAL A 239 -1.11 -34.51 -19.10
CA VAL A 239 -2.29 -33.64 -19.03
C VAL A 239 -1.86 -32.20 -18.77
N LEU A 240 -2.34 -31.28 -19.61
CA LEU A 240 -2.12 -29.85 -19.41
C LEU A 240 -3.08 -29.27 -18.37
N SER A 241 -2.63 -28.27 -17.63
CA SER A 241 -3.51 -27.48 -16.77
C SER A 241 -4.31 -26.50 -17.61
N ASP A 242 -5.65 -26.53 -17.45
CA ASP A 242 -6.62 -25.69 -18.15
C ASP A 242 -7.78 -25.29 -17.22
N ASP A 243 -7.44 -24.89 -15.99
CA ASP A 243 -8.44 -24.44 -15.02
C ASP A 243 -8.97 -23.05 -15.38
N ALA A 244 -10.29 -22.83 -15.36
CA ALA A 244 -10.92 -21.58 -15.82
C ALA A 244 -10.53 -20.30 -15.06
N TYR A 245 -9.87 -20.41 -13.90
CA TYR A 245 -9.44 -19.27 -13.08
C TYR A 245 -7.91 -19.22 -12.85
N LEU A 246 -7.27 -20.36 -12.57
CA LEU A 246 -5.81 -20.47 -12.38
C LEU A 246 -5.06 -20.48 -13.71
N GLY A 247 -3.75 -20.27 -13.72
CA GLY A 247 -2.96 -20.27 -14.96
C GLY A 247 -2.98 -21.61 -15.70
N THR A 248 -3.13 -21.58 -17.03
CA THR A 248 -2.86 -22.75 -17.88
C THR A 248 -1.36 -22.99 -18.04
N THR A 249 -0.98 -24.17 -18.51
CA THR A 249 0.43 -24.47 -18.82
C THR A 249 1.02 -23.48 -19.85
N MET A 250 0.22 -23.03 -20.84
CA MET A 250 0.63 -22.00 -21.80
C MET A 250 0.81 -20.63 -21.12
N GLU A 251 -0.07 -20.24 -20.20
CA GLU A 251 0.03 -18.96 -19.48
C GLU A 251 1.31 -18.90 -18.62
N TYR A 252 1.67 -19.99 -17.95
CA TYR A 252 2.96 -20.12 -17.26
C TYR A 252 4.15 -19.93 -18.22
N ALA A 253 4.08 -20.52 -19.42
CA ALA A 253 5.13 -20.36 -20.42
C ALA A 253 5.24 -18.91 -20.93
N LEU A 254 4.12 -18.23 -21.16
CA LEU A 254 4.06 -16.83 -21.59
C LEU A 254 4.56 -15.88 -20.50
N ALA A 255 4.21 -16.13 -19.24
CA ALA A 255 4.68 -15.34 -18.10
C ALA A 255 6.21 -15.37 -17.96
N ARG A 256 6.85 -16.54 -18.17
CA ARG A 256 8.31 -16.63 -18.17
C ARG A 256 8.95 -15.91 -19.35
N LEU A 257 8.35 -15.99 -20.53
CA LEU A 257 8.85 -15.28 -21.72
C LEU A 257 8.83 -13.76 -21.50
N ASP A 258 7.72 -13.22 -20.98
CA ASP A 258 7.62 -11.81 -20.61
C ASP A 258 8.62 -11.43 -19.50
N TYR A 259 8.84 -12.30 -18.52
CA TYR A 259 9.89 -12.09 -17.51
C TYR A 259 11.27 -11.92 -18.17
N TYR A 260 11.63 -12.78 -19.14
CA TYR A 260 12.92 -12.69 -19.82
C TYR A 260 13.10 -11.38 -20.61
N PHE A 261 12.06 -10.89 -21.28
CA PHE A 261 12.12 -9.59 -21.98
C PHE A 261 12.28 -8.39 -21.06
N ARG A 262 11.98 -8.52 -19.76
CA ARG A 262 12.08 -7.44 -18.77
C ARG A 262 13.36 -7.48 -17.94
N MET A 263 14.21 -8.50 -18.09
CA MET A 263 15.48 -8.51 -17.36
C MET A 263 16.43 -7.50 -17.99
N ASP A 264 16.99 -6.59 -17.20
CA ASP A 264 18.00 -5.60 -17.60
C ASP A 264 19.40 -6.21 -17.88
N THR A 265 19.49 -7.54 -17.94
CA THR A 265 20.70 -8.28 -18.33
C THR A 265 20.75 -8.45 -19.84
N PRO A 266 21.96 -8.52 -20.46
CA PRO A 266 22.08 -8.84 -21.88
C PRO A 266 21.26 -10.09 -22.18
N LEU A 267 20.30 -9.97 -23.10
CA LEU A 267 19.43 -11.05 -23.51
C LEU A 267 20.29 -12.23 -23.96
N GLU A 268 20.31 -13.31 -23.19
CA GLU A 268 20.79 -14.59 -23.70
C GLU A 268 19.72 -15.11 -24.67
N ASP A 269 19.96 -14.94 -25.97
CA ASP A 269 19.08 -15.42 -27.05
C ASP A 269 18.63 -16.88 -26.84
N GLU A 270 19.46 -17.69 -26.16
CA GLU A 270 19.18 -19.08 -25.82
C GLU A 270 17.98 -19.25 -24.87
N LEU A 271 17.80 -18.37 -23.87
CA LEU A 271 16.69 -18.46 -22.92
C LEU A 271 15.35 -18.15 -23.60
N ILE A 272 15.33 -17.13 -24.47
CA ILE A 272 14.15 -16.82 -25.28
C ILE A 272 13.87 -17.95 -26.27
N ALA A 273 14.90 -18.52 -26.90
CA ALA A 273 14.74 -19.64 -27.82
C ALA A 273 14.08 -20.85 -27.14
N LYS A 274 14.59 -21.26 -25.97
CA LYS A 274 14.02 -22.35 -25.16
C LYS A 274 12.55 -22.09 -24.83
N GLN A 275 12.25 -20.87 -24.36
CA GLN A 275 10.89 -20.52 -23.97
C GLN A 275 9.92 -20.45 -25.18
N ALA A 276 10.38 -19.93 -26.32
CA ALA A 276 9.60 -19.91 -27.55
C ALA A 276 9.32 -21.32 -28.07
N ASN A 277 10.27 -22.26 -27.93
CA ASN A 277 10.07 -23.65 -28.29
C ASN A 277 9.06 -24.36 -27.38
N ILE A 278 9.10 -24.10 -26.07
CA ILE A 278 8.07 -24.57 -25.13
C ILE A 278 6.68 -24.09 -25.57
N ILE A 279 6.53 -22.80 -25.87
CA ILE A 279 5.26 -22.21 -26.31
C ILE A 279 4.78 -22.85 -27.60
N LYS A 280 5.65 -23.04 -28.59
CA LYS A 280 5.30 -23.74 -29.85
C LYS A 280 4.86 -25.19 -29.61
N ALA A 281 5.55 -25.91 -28.72
CA ALA A 281 5.19 -27.29 -28.38
C ALA A 281 3.81 -27.36 -27.72
N LEU A 282 3.51 -26.44 -26.80
CA LEU A 282 2.20 -26.32 -26.16
C LEU A 282 1.10 -25.89 -27.14
N HIS A 283 1.42 -24.99 -28.09
CA HIS A 283 0.51 -24.59 -29.15
C HIS A 283 0.15 -25.77 -30.06
N GLY A 284 1.13 -26.63 -30.41
CA GLY A 284 0.92 -27.82 -31.23
C GLY A 284 -0.03 -28.87 -30.63
N VAL A 285 -0.30 -28.80 -29.32
CA VAL A 285 -1.29 -29.64 -28.61
C VAL A 285 -2.53 -28.85 -28.17
N ASN A 286 -2.79 -27.69 -28.79
CA ASN A 286 -3.94 -26.82 -28.55
C ASN A 286 -4.06 -26.28 -27.11
N SER A 287 -2.94 -26.02 -26.43
CA SER A 287 -2.96 -25.35 -25.13
C SER A 287 -3.47 -23.90 -25.26
N THR A 288 -4.32 -23.49 -24.33
CA THR A 288 -5.07 -22.22 -24.38
C THR A 288 -4.46 -21.17 -23.45
N ALA A 289 -4.74 -19.89 -23.67
CA ALA A 289 -4.34 -18.81 -22.75
C ALA A 289 -5.39 -17.69 -22.67
N ASN A 290 -5.40 -16.92 -21.58
CA ASN A 290 -6.29 -15.78 -21.43
C ASN A 290 -5.63 -14.48 -21.93
N PHE A 291 -6.16 -13.88 -23.00
CA PHE A 291 -5.71 -12.58 -23.46
C PHE A 291 -6.79 -11.52 -23.23
N SER A 292 -6.44 -10.48 -22.47
CA SER A 292 -7.26 -9.27 -22.35
C SER A 292 -7.14 -8.37 -23.60
N ILE A 293 -5.98 -8.41 -24.27
CA ILE A 293 -5.71 -7.74 -25.54
C ILE A 293 -4.87 -8.70 -26.38
N LEU A 294 -5.29 -8.99 -27.61
CA LEU A 294 -4.51 -9.79 -28.55
C LEU A 294 -4.57 -9.17 -29.95
N SER A 295 -3.45 -8.62 -30.41
CA SER A 295 -3.31 -7.99 -31.71
C SER A 295 -1.85 -8.03 -32.18
N LYS A 296 -1.60 -7.63 -33.42
CA LYS A 296 -0.22 -7.47 -33.94
C LYS A 296 0.59 -6.37 -33.23
N GLN A 297 -0.08 -5.44 -32.53
CA GLN A 297 0.58 -4.30 -31.87
C GLN A 297 0.83 -4.55 -30.37
N LYS A 298 0.03 -5.44 -29.78
CA LYS A 298 0.05 -5.71 -28.34
C LYS A 298 -0.62 -7.05 -28.05
N ALA A 299 0.05 -7.85 -27.23
CA ALA A 299 -0.52 -9.01 -26.57
C ALA A 299 -0.41 -8.79 -25.05
N LEU A 300 -1.52 -8.90 -24.33
CA LEU A 300 -1.59 -8.69 -22.88
C LEU A 300 -2.54 -9.72 -22.28
N GLY A 301 -2.05 -10.50 -21.34
CA GLY A 301 -2.86 -11.41 -20.54
C GLY A 301 -2.36 -11.48 -19.10
N PHE A 302 -3.20 -12.07 -18.27
CA PHE A 302 -2.93 -12.23 -16.85
C PHE A 302 -3.71 -13.40 -16.28
N PHE A 303 -3.14 -13.96 -15.23
CA PHE A 303 -3.77 -14.89 -14.30
C PHE A 303 -3.30 -14.50 -12.90
N PRO A 304 -3.87 -15.02 -11.81
CA PRO A 304 -3.49 -14.60 -10.46
C PRO A 304 -1.96 -14.62 -10.26
N ARG A 305 -1.40 -13.52 -9.73
CA ARG A 305 0.05 -13.28 -9.46
C ARG A 305 0.97 -13.14 -10.67
N HIS A 306 0.45 -13.28 -11.89
CA HIS A 306 1.27 -13.24 -13.11
C HIS A 306 0.64 -12.37 -14.20
N ILE A 307 1.49 -11.64 -14.92
CA ILE A 307 1.12 -10.86 -16.09
C ILE A 307 2.13 -11.18 -17.20
N TYR A 308 1.65 -11.23 -18.43
CA TYR A 308 2.52 -11.27 -19.61
C TYR A 308 2.10 -10.19 -20.60
N ARG A 309 3.08 -9.43 -21.09
CA ARG A 309 2.87 -8.36 -22.06
C ARG A 309 3.94 -8.38 -23.14
N PHE A 310 3.51 -8.25 -24.37
CA PHE A 310 4.39 -8.14 -25.52
C PHE A 310 3.96 -6.95 -26.37
N ASP A 311 4.92 -6.07 -26.67
CA ASP A 311 4.72 -4.96 -27.60
C ASP A 311 4.92 -5.39 -29.06
N ALA A 312 4.70 -4.47 -30.00
CA ALA A 312 4.83 -4.73 -31.43
C ALA A 312 6.24 -5.20 -31.84
N GLN A 313 7.30 -4.67 -31.21
CA GLN A 313 8.67 -5.05 -31.51
C GLN A 313 8.95 -6.47 -31.05
N GLN A 314 8.55 -6.81 -29.82
CA GLN A 314 8.69 -8.15 -29.25
C GLN A 314 7.88 -9.19 -30.03
N ILE A 315 6.63 -8.88 -30.40
CA ILE A 315 5.80 -9.76 -31.24
C ILE A 315 6.47 -10.02 -32.59
N THR A 316 6.97 -8.98 -33.24
CA THR A 316 7.66 -9.09 -34.53
C THR A 316 8.93 -9.91 -34.40
N HIS A 317 9.72 -9.69 -33.35
CA HIS A 317 10.93 -10.43 -33.07
C HIS A 317 10.63 -11.92 -32.84
N LEU A 318 9.62 -12.25 -32.03
CA LEU A 318 9.19 -13.63 -31.79
C LEU A 318 8.77 -14.35 -33.08
N GLN A 319 8.05 -13.65 -33.95
CA GLN A 319 7.65 -14.18 -35.26
C GLN A 319 8.86 -14.43 -36.16
N GLN A 320 9.76 -13.44 -36.29
CA GLN A 320 10.85 -13.48 -37.26
C GLN A 320 11.96 -14.44 -36.85
N MET A 321 12.33 -14.46 -35.57
CA MET A 321 13.45 -15.24 -35.07
C MET A 321 13.07 -16.66 -34.70
N TYR A 322 11.86 -16.87 -34.17
CA TYR A 322 11.46 -18.16 -33.59
C TYR A 322 10.23 -18.79 -34.27
N GLY A 323 9.60 -18.10 -35.22
CA GLY A 323 8.37 -18.56 -35.87
C GLY A 323 7.18 -18.63 -34.93
N LEU A 324 7.17 -17.84 -33.85
CA LEU A 324 6.12 -17.88 -32.83
C LEU A 324 5.06 -16.79 -33.07
N THR A 325 3.88 -17.21 -33.51
CA THR A 325 2.73 -16.33 -33.74
C THR A 325 1.79 -16.29 -32.52
N LEU A 326 1.92 -15.29 -31.65
CA LEU A 326 1.09 -15.20 -30.45
C LEU A 326 -0.43 -15.09 -30.74
N THR A 327 -0.81 -14.52 -31.89
CA THR A 327 -2.23 -14.35 -32.27
C THR A 327 -2.93 -15.65 -32.67
N GLU A 328 -2.20 -16.75 -32.81
CA GLU A 328 -2.74 -18.07 -33.16
C GLU A 328 -3.04 -18.93 -31.91
N ILE A 329 -2.63 -18.50 -30.72
CA ILE A 329 -2.91 -19.21 -29.47
C ILE A 329 -4.42 -19.14 -29.18
N ALA A 330 -5.04 -20.29 -28.94
CA ALA A 330 -6.46 -20.40 -28.69
C ALA A 330 -6.85 -19.72 -27.35
N PRO A 331 -8.00 -19.02 -27.30
CA PRO A 331 -8.48 -18.41 -26.07
C PRO A 331 -8.94 -19.48 -25.08
N LYS A 332 -8.61 -19.27 -23.82
CA LYS A 332 -9.06 -20.08 -22.69
C LYS A 332 -10.51 -19.74 -22.31
N ALA A 333 -11.27 -20.72 -21.85
CA ALA A 333 -12.54 -20.47 -21.18
C ALA A 333 -12.32 -19.86 -19.78
N THR A 334 -12.97 -18.74 -19.48
CA THR A 334 -12.81 -18.02 -18.21
C THR A 334 -14.10 -18.03 -17.40
N LEU A 335 -13.96 -17.95 -16.08
CA LEU A 335 -15.11 -17.73 -15.21
C LEU A 335 -15.67 -16.32 -15.40
N VAL A 336 -17.00 -16.21 -15.47
CA VAL A 336 -17.71 -14.94 -15.61
C VAL A 336 -18.33 -14.56 -14.27
N PHE A 337 -17.96 -13.38 -13.76
CA PHE A 337 -18.54 -12.85 -12.53
C PHE A 337 -20.00 -12.41 -12.75
N ASP A 338 -20.92 -12.99 -11.98
CA ASP A 338 -22.33 -12.58 -11.92
C ASP A 338 -22.66 -11.94 -10.56
N ALA A 339 -22.87 -10.62 -10.57
CA ALA A 339 -23.22 -9.84 -9.38
C ALA A 339 -24.58 -10.22 -8.77
N HIS A 340 -25.43 -10.92 -9.53
CA HIS A 340 -26.78 -11.34 -9.12
C HIS A 340 -26.87 -12.83 -8.81
N SER A 341 -25.74 -13.53 -8.71
CA SER A 341 -25.73 -14.96 -8.38
C SER A 341 -26.41 -15.20 -7.01
N PRO A 342 -27.12 -16.34 -6.85
CA PRO A 342 -27.74 -16.70 -5.56
C PRO A 342 -26.75 -16.72 -4.40
N PHE A 343 -25.50 -17.12 -4.68
CA PHE A 343 -24.44 -17.16 -3.68
C PHE A 343 -24.04 -15.76 -3.19
N LEU A 344 -23.82 -14.81 -4.11
CA LEU A 344 -23.54 -13.42 -3.71
C LEU A 344 -24.71 -12.76 -3.00
N ALA A 345 -25.95 -13.10 -3.36
CA ALA A 345 -27.13 -12.61 -2.65
C ALA A 345 -27.15 -13.09 -1.20
N GLU A 346 -26.90 -14.38 -0.93
CA GLU A 346 -26.80 -14.92 0.44
C GLU A 346 -25.64 -14.29 1.21
N LEU A 347 -24.47 -14.13 0.58
CA LEU A 347 -23.31 -13.48 1.20
C LEU A 347 -23.58 -12.02 1.58
N ASN A 348 -24.21 -11.24 0.69
CA ASN A 348 -24.55 -9.85 0.98
C ASN A 348 -25.61 -9.74 2.09
N ALA A 349 -26.59 -10.64 2.12
CA ALA A 349 -27.58 -10.70 3.20
C ALA A 349 -26.93 -11.06 4.55
N ASN A 350 -26.00 -12.01 4.55
CA ASN A 350 -25.21 -12.36 5.74
C ASN A 350 -24.37 -11.18 6.23
N PHE A 351 -23.67 -10.50 5.31
CA PHE A 351 -22.91 -9.29 5.64
C PHE A 351 -23.79 -8.21 6.27
N ALA A 352 -24.94 -7.92 5.68
CA ALA A 352 -25.88 -6.90 6.18
C ALA A 352 -26.41 -7.25 7.57
N THR A 353 -26.66 -8.53 7.85
CA THR A 353 -27.13 -8.99 9.17
C THR A 353 -26.06 -8.85 10.25
N LEU A 354 -24.81 -9.15 9.93
CA LEU A 354 -23.69 -9.09 10.88
C LEU A 354 -23.11 -7.67 11.05
N ASN A 355 -23.37 -6.77 10.11
CA ASN A 355 -22.80 -5.43 10.08
C ASN A 355 -23.91 -4.38 9.91
N THR A 356 -24.87 -4.36 10.84
CA THR A 356 -26.05 -3.46 10.78
C THR A 356 -25.70 -1.97 10.75
N ASN A 357 -24.52 -1.60 11.26
CA ASN A 357 -24.02 -0.22 11.26
C ASN A 357 -23.15 0.11 10.03
N SER A 358 -22.97 -0.82 9.10
CA SER A 358 -22.21 -0.57 7.87
C SER A 358 -23.00 0.28 6.87
N ALA A 359 -22.29 0.96 5.97
CA ALA A 359 -22.91 1.76 4.93
C ALA A 359 -23.76 0.89 4.00
N THR A 360 -24.98 1.36 3.69
CA THR A 360 -25.86 0.65 2.76
C THR A 360 -25.32 0.72 1.33
N PRO A 361 -25.68 -0.24 0.45
CA PRO A 361 -25.34 -0.17 -0.97
C PRO A 361 -25.76 1.15 -1.64
N GLU A 362 -26.91 1.70 -1.25
CA GLU A 362 -27.45 2.96 -1.76
C GLU A 362 -26.59 4.14 -1.33
N MET A 363 -26.16 4.19 -0.05
CA MET A 363 -25.25 5.23 0.43
C MET A 363 -23.92 5.20 -0.31
N VAL A 364 -23.34 4.00 -0.49
CA VAL A 364 -22.08 3.81 -1.22
C VAL A 364 -22.24 4.21 -2.69
N ALA A 365 -23.35 3.86 -3.33
CA ALA A 365 -23.63 4.23 -4.71
C ALA A 365 -23.80 5.75 -4.89
N SER A 366 -24.54 6.39 -3.98
CA SER A 366 -24.68 7.86 -3.95
C SER A 366 -23.32 8.55 -3.81
N CYS A 367 -22.50 8.09 -2.86
CA CYS A 367 -21.16 8.63 -2.66
C CYS A 367 -20.23 8.41 -3.87
N ARG A 368 -20.28 7.24 -4.52
CA ARG A 368 -19.53 7.01 -5.77
C ARG A 368 -19.95 7.96 -6.87
N SER A 369 -21.25 8.25 -6.98
CA SER A 369 -21.78 9.20 -7.94
C SER A 369 -21.29 10.63 -7.66
N LEU A 370 -21.32 11.06 -6.39
CA LEU A 370 -20.80 12.38 -5.99
C LEU A 370 -19.31 12.51 -6.30
N VAL A 371 -18.48 11.56 -5.84
CA VAL A 371 -17.03 11.55 -6.07
C VAL A 371 -16.73 11.59 -7.58
N LYS A 372 -17.38 10.72 -8.37
CA LYS A 372 -17.21 10.69 -9.82
C LYS A 372 -17.60 12.02 -10.48
N LYS A 373 -18.69 12.66 -10.04
CA LYS A 373 -19.13 13.97 -10.56
C LYS A 373 -18.05 15.03 -10.30
N VAL A 374 -17.57 15.13 -9.07
CA VAL A 374 -16.52 16.10 -8.68
C VAL A 374 -15.24 15.83 -9.46
N ASP A 375 -14.76 14.58 -9.48
CA ASP A 375 -13.55 14.20 -10.21
C ASP A 375 -13.69 14.51 -11.70
N THR A 376 -14.85 14.28 -12.32
CA THR A 376 -15.06 14.60 -13.74
C THR A 376 -15.01 16.11 -14.01
N GLN A 377 -15.48 16.94 -13.08
CA GLN A 377 -15.49 18.40 -13.22
C GLN A 377 -14.13 19.03 -12.95
N TRP A 378 -13.38 18.51 -11.99
CA TRP A 378 -12.08 19.05 -11.58
C TRP A 378 -10.94 18.12 -11.99
N GLN A 379 -10.28 18.46 -13.10
CA GLN A 379 -9.16 17.71 -13.67
C GLN A 379 -7.91 18.62 -13.75
N PRO A 380 -7.28 18.95 -12.60
CA PRO A 380 -6.13 19.83 -12.58
C PRO A 380 -4.88 19.17 -13.20
N HIS A 381 -3.96 20.00 -13.69
CA HIS A 381 -2.69 19.54 -14.24
C HIS A 381 -1.51 19.85 -13.31
N ASN A 382 -0.41 19.11 -13.48
CA ASN A 382 0.81 19.27 -12.67
C ASN A 382 1.80 20.27 -13.30
N LEU A 383 2.91 20.53 -12.60
CA LEU A 383 3.99 21.41 -13.06
C LEU A 383 4.57 21.02 -14.43
N ASP A 384 4.73 19.74 -14.72
CA ASP A 384 5.31 19.28 -16.00
C ASP A 384 4.42 19.62 -17.19
N TYR A 385 3.10 19.49 -17.04
CA TYR A 385 2.15 19.90 -18.08
C TYR A 385 2.29 21.39 -18.41
N PHE A 386 2.26 22.25 -17.38
CA PHE A 386 2.34 23.70 -17.59
C PHE A 386 3.72 24.17 -18.03
N SER A 387 4.79 23.51 -17.58
CA SER A 387 6.16 23.80 -18.04
C SER A 387 6.30 23.50 -19.54
N ASN A 388 5.81 22.33 -19.98
CA ASN A 388 5.80 21.98 -21.39
C ASN A 388 4.90 22.90 -22.22
N LYS A 389 3.78 23.37 -21.67
CA LYS A 389 2.90 24.32 -22.31
C LYS A 389 3.61 25.66 -22.55
N LEU A 390 4.25 26.23 -21.53
CA LEU A 390 5.02 27.48 -21.65
C LEU A 390 6.13 27.34 -22.70
N ILE A 391 6.89 26.24 -22.69
CA ILE A 391 7.93 25.98 -23.69
C ILE A 391 7.37 25.96 -25.12
N LYS A 392 6.23 25.29 -25.33
CA LYS A 392 5.57 25.23 -26.65
C LYS A 392 5.04 26.59 -27.12
N GLU A 393 4.62 27.43 -26.17
CA GLU A 393 4.15 28.79 -26.43
C GLU A 393 5.31 29.81 -26.57
N GLY A 394 6.57 29.37 -26.40
CA GLY A 394 7.75 30.23 -26.52
C GLY A 394 8.02 31.11 -25.29
N HIS A 395 7.44 30.77 -24.14
CA HIS A 395 7.64 31.46 -22.87
C HIS A 395 8.68 30.74 -22.00
N GLU A 396 9.49 31.50 -21.25
CA GLU A 396 10.40 30.94 -20.26
C GLU A 396 9.65 30.31 -19.09
N VAL A 397 10.17 29.18 -18.58
CA VAL A 397 9.63 28.53 -17.37
C VAL A 397 10.25 29.18 -16.14
N THR A 398 9.56 30.16 -15.58
CA THR A 398 9.98 30.91 -14.38
C THR A 398 8.91 30.84 -13.30
N ALA A 399 9.30 31.01 -12.03
CA ALA A 399 8.36 31.07 -10.91
C ALA A 399 7.26 32.13 -11.13
N THR A 400 7.63 33.28 -11.70
CA THR A 400 6.69 34.35 -12.04
C THR A 400 5.68 33.92 -13.11
N ASN A 401 6.11 33.36 -14.24
CA ASN A 401 5.18 32.93 -15.29
C ASN A 401 4.25 31.81 -14.81
N LEU A 402 4.76 30.92 -13.95
CA LEU A 402 3.97 29.87 -13.33
C LEU A 402 2.96 30.41 -12.30
N HIS A 403 3.34 31.40 -11.47
CA HIS A 403 2.44 32.06 -10.52
C HIS A 403 1.22 32.71 -11.22
N HIS A 404 1.44 33.33 -12.38
CA HIS A 404 0.34 33.93 -13.17
C HIS A 404 -0.70 32.89 -13.64
N ILE A 405 -0.30 31.64 -13.84
CA ILE A 405 -1.22 30.54 -14.12
C ILE A 405 -1.91 30.13 -12.82
N ASP A 406 -1.11 29.72 -11.83
CA ASP A 406 -1.56 29.38 -10.49
C ASP A 406 -0.41 29.48 -9.48
N PRO A 407 -0.59 30.15 -8.33
CA PRO A 407 0.42 30.25 -7.29
C PRO A 407 1.04 28.91 -6.85
N ALA A 408 0.27 27.81 -6.84
CA ALA A 408 0.78 26.49 -6.47
C ALA A 408 1.94 26.04 -7.38
N LEU A 409 1.93 26.40 -8.67
CA LEU A 409 2.96 26.00 -9.62
C LEU A 409 4.30 26.69 -9.33
N ALA A 410 4.26 27.95 -8.87
CA ALA A 410 5.46 28.69 -8.49
C ALA A 410 6.14 28.05 -7.28
N ASP A 411 5.37 27.61 -6.29
CA ASP A 411 5.91 26.88 -5.14
C ASP A 411 6.46 25.52 -5.55
N CYS A 412 5.76 24.75 -6.40
CA CYS A 412 6.29 23.46 -6.91
C CYS A 412 7.64 23.65 -7.63
N PHE A 413 7.73 24.71 -8.43
CA PHE A 413 8.92 25.01 -9.19
C PHE A 413 10.07 25.44 -8.27
N ALA A 414 9.79 26.32 -7.30
CA ALA A 414 10.75 26.71 -6.29
C ALA A 414 11.24 25.49 -5.48
N TYR A 415 10.33 24.61 -5.06
CA TYR A 415 10.68 23.37 -4.35
C TYR A 415 11.62 22.47 -5.17
N ARG A 416 11.37 22.28 -6.47
CA ARG A 416 12.28 21.51 -7.34
C ARG A 416 13.64 22.18 -7.55
N GLN A 417 13.72 23.50 -7.43
CA GLN A 417 14.97 24.25 -7.58
C GLN A 417 15.73 24.43 -6.26
N GLN A 418 15.05 24.31 -5.12
CA GLN A 418 15.68 24.42 -3.82
C GLN A 418 16.69 23.28 -3.64
N GLN A 419 17.95 23.66 -3.49
CA GLN A 419 18.88 22.83 -2.73
C GLN A 419 18.38 22.91 -1.29
N HIS A 420 17.72 21.84 -0.80
CA HIS A 420 17.44 21.72 0.64
C HIS A 420 18.72 22.08 1.40
N LEU A 421 18.61 22.86 2.48
CA LEU A 421 19.75 23.05 3.38
C LEU A 421 20.31 21.65 3.67
N PRO A 422 21.59 21.39 3.41
CA PRO A 422 22.12 20.04 3.48
C PRO A 422 21.80 19.48 4.86
N SER A 423 20.98 18.43 4.91
CA SER A 423 20.74 17.71 6.16
C SER A 423 22.09 17.19 6.61
N TRP A 424 22.60 17.69 7.73
CA TRP A 424 23.87 17.22 8.27
C TRP A 424 23.68 15.74 8.66
N GLN A 425 24.17 14.84 7.82
CA GLN A 425 24.23 13.41 8.08
C GLN A 425 25.60 13.08 8.65
N GLY A 426 25.76 13.32 9.96
CA GLY A 426 26.88 12.80 10.73
C GLY A 426 28.19 13.57 10.55
N GLY A 427 28.53 14.31 11.58
CA GLY A 427 29.88 14.78 11.87
C GLY A 427 30.32 14.23 13.22
N ASP A 428 31.28 14.90 13.86
CA ASP A 428 31.89 14.40 15.09
C ASP A 428 30.83 14.17 16.20
N ASN A 429 30.48 12.89 16.40
CA ASN A 429 29.55 12.43 17.43
C ASN A 429 30.07 12.79 18.84
N SER A 430 31.38 12.93 19.02
CA SER A 430 31.99 13.33 20.28
C SER A 430 31.69 14.78 20.62
N LEU A 431 31.87 15.70 19.66
CA LEU A 431 31.53 17.11 19.83
C LEU A 431 30.03 17.28 20.09
N SER A 432 29.20 16.66 19.24
CA SER A 432 27.74 16.76 19.33
C SER A 432 27.22 16.26 20.68
N SER A 433 27.67 15.08 21.13
CA SER A 433 27.26 14.52 22.42
C SER A 433 27.67 15.39 23.61
N THR A 434 28.83 16.03 23.53
CA THR A 434 29.31 16.92 24.59
C THR A 434 28.51 18.22 24.64
N VAL A 435 28.32 18.89 23.50
CA VAL A 435 27.55 20.14 23.37
C VAL A 435 26.11 19.93 23.83
N TYR A 436 25.45 18.84 23.39
CA TYR A 436 24.09 18.53 23.81
C TYR A 436 24.00 18.13 25.29
N GLY A 437 25.02 17.46 25.82
CA GLY A 437 25.12 17.16 27.25
C GLY A 437 25.20 18.43 28.12
N LEU A 438 25.92 19.45 27.66
CA LEU A 438 25.98 20.76 28.32
C LEU A 438 24.64 21.50 28.23
N ALA A 439 24.01 21.51 27.05
CA ALA A 439 22.69 22.12 26.85
C ALA A 439 21.61 21.51 27.76
N ALA A 440 21.61 20.19 27.90
CA ALA A 440 20.70 19.46 28.79
C ALA A 440 20.91 19.79 30.28
N LYS A 441 22.14 20.14 30.68
CA LYS A 441 22.50 20.58 32.03
C LYS A 441 22.28 22.09 32.27
N ARG A 442 21.70 22.81 31.31
CA ARG A 442 21.52 24.26 31.33
C ARG A 442 22.81 25.07 31.33
N GLN A 443 23.86 24.50 30.75
CA GLN A 443 25.18 25.10 30.60
C GLN A 443 25.36 25.64 29.16
N ILE A 444 24.48 26.54 28.74
CA ILE A 444 24.41 26.99 27.34
C ILE A 444 25.62 27.80 26.89
N ASN A 445 26.19 28.66 27.75
CA ASN A 445 27.36 29.47 27.37
C ASN A 445 28.58 28.59 27.06
N GLU A 446 28.78 27.53 27.84
CA GLU A 446 29.86 26.55 27.64
C GLU A 446 29.60 25.71 26.38
N ALA A 447 28.33 25.40 26.08
CA ALA A 447 27.96 24.74 24.84
C ALA A 447 28.22 25.61 23.61
N ILE A 448 27.87 26.91 23.67
CA ILE A 448 28.13 27.90 22.61
C ILE A 448 29.63 28.03 22.37
N GLU A 449 30.40 28.31 23.42
CA GLU A 449 31.87 28.47 23.34
C GLU A 449 32.53 27.23 22.71
N MET A 450 32.04 26.03 23.02
CA MET A 450 32.55 24.80 22.45
C MET A 450 32.29 24.66 20.95
N VAL A 451 31.13 25.10 20.46
CA VAL A 451 30.82 25.08 19.01
C VAL A 451 31.63 26.15 18.28
N GLU A 452 31.73 27.36 18.85
CA GLU A 452 32.48 28.47 18.25
C GLU A 452 33.97 28.14 18.12
N ASN A 453 34.56 27.56 19.17
CA ASN A 453 35.97 27.12 19.15
C ASN A 453 36.25 26.01 18.15
N ALA A 454 35.24 25.24 17.73
CA ALA A 454 35.40 24.17 16.74
C ALA A 454 35.51 24.68 15.29
N GLN A 455 35.29 26.00 15.05
CA GLN A 455 35.45 26.65 13.73
C GLN A 455 34.77 25.89 12.59
N LEU A 456 33.53 25.49 12.81
CA LEU A 456 32.76 24.67 11.87
C LEU A 456 32.21 25.49 10.71
N GLU A 457 31.82 24.80 9.63
CA GLU A 457 31.11 25.41 8.51
C GLU A 457 29.75 25.97 8.94
N GLU A 458 29.28 27.00 8.26
CA GLU A 458 28.04 27.72 8.58
C GLU A 458 26.81 26.79 8.68
N ALA A 459 26.71 25.80 7.78
CA ALA A 459 25.63 24.81 7.80
C ALA A 459 25.61 23.99 9.10
N VAL A 460 26.78 23.67 9.66
CA VAL A 460 26.91 22.92 10.91
C VAL A 460 26.62 23.81 12.12
N ASN A 461 27.10 25.06 12.11
CA ASN A 461 26.76 26.05 13.15
C ASN A 461 25.25 26.30 13.22
N ARG A 462 24.60 26.41 12.07
CA ARG A 462 23.14 26.53 11.94
C ARG A 462 22.40 25.32 12.50
N TRP A 463 22.92 24.11 12.26
CA TRP A 463 22.35 22.90 12.86
C TRP A 463 22.45 22.94 14.39
N PHE A 464 23.61 23.28 14.95
CA PHE A 464 23.76 23.44 16.40
C PHE A 464 22.83 24.50 16.96
N PHE A 465 22.69 25.64 16.28
CA PHE A 465 21.74 26.69 16.66
C PHE A 465 20.32 26.12 16.84
N TYR A 466 19.80 25.41 15.83
CA TYR A 466 18.46 24.81 15.92
C TYR A 466 18.35 23.77 17.01
N GLN A 467 19.30 22.83 17.08
CA GLN A 467 19.25 21.74 18.06
C GLN A 467 19.28 22.26 19.50
N LEU A 468 20.09 23.28 19.79
CA LEU A 468 20.16 23.90 21.12
C LEU A 468 18.83 24.54 21.53
N LEU A 469 18.08 25.14 20.59
CA LEU A 469 16.74 25.68 20.85
C LEU A 469 15.71 24.59 21.20
N GLY A 470 15.88 23.37 20.68
CA GLY A 470 15.03 22.22 21.03
C GLY A 470 15.10 21.89 22.53
N TYR A 471 16.27 22.06 23.14
CA TYR A 471 16.46 21.87 24.59
C TYR A 471 15.73 22.94 25.39
N ASN A 472 16.01 24.22 25.14
CA ASN A 472 15.33 25.33 25.81
C ASN A 472 15.20 26.55 24.87
N PRO A 473 13.97 27.03 24.59
CA PRO A 473 13.75 28.23 23.76
C PRO A 473 14.36 29.51 24.38
N GLU A 474 14.55 29.56 25.70
CA GLU A 474 15.20 30.69 26.39
C GLU A 474 16.66 30.89 25.95
N TYR A 475 17.27 29.92 25.28
CA TYR A 475 18.62 30.05 24.73
C TYR A 475 18.67 30.95 23.50
N PHE A 476 17.53 31.32 22.92
CA PHE A 476 17.46 32.11 21.69
C PHE A 476 18.26 33.41 21.76
N THR A 477 18.06 34.22 22.79
CA THR A 477 18.77 35.49 22.94
C THR A 477 20.28 35.28 23.04
N LEU A 478 20.72 34.25 23.78
CA LEU A 478 22.15 33.95 23.94
C LEU A 478 22.78 33.49 22.62
N LEU A 479 22.08 32.62 21.88
CA LEU A 479 22.52 32.14 20.57
C LEU A 479 22.56 33.26 19.52
N GLN A 480 21.62 34.22 19.57
CA GLN A 480 21.59 35.37 18.67
C GLN A 480 22.67 36.43 18.99
N LEU A 481 23.19 36.44 20.22
CA LEU A 481 24.33 37.29 20.62
C LEU A 481 25.69 36.64 20.32
N SER A 482 25.70 35.39 19.89
CA SER A 482 26.89 34.57 19.66
C SER A 482 27.29 34.54 18.17
N GLU A 483 28.44 33.94 17.84
CA GLU A 483 28.84 33.68 16.46
C GLU A 483 27.94 32.66 15.74
N LEU A 484 27.09 31.93 16.49
CA LEU A 484 26.10 31.00 15.95
C LEU A 484 24.82 31.70 15.45
N ARG A 485 24.71 33.03 15.58
CA ARG A 485 23.52 33.78 15.21
C ARG A 485 23.06 33.49 13.79
N GLN A 486 21.76 33.51 13.59
CA GLN A 486 21.13 33.28 12.29
C GLN A 486 20.39 34.55 11.86
N GLU A 487 20.73 35.08 10.69
CA GLU A 487 20.11 36.29 10.12
C GLU A 487 18.72 35.99 9.50
N THR A 488 18.56 34.78 8.98
CA THR A 488 17.33 34.23 8.41
C THR A 488 17.17 32.80 8.92
N PHE A 489 15.94 32.34 9.09
CA PHE A 489 15.64 31.01 9.61
C PHE A 489 15.05 30.11 8.53
N ASP A 490 15.02 28.82 8.83
CA ASP A 490 14.22 27.80 8.17
C ASP A 490 13.09 27.48 9.16
N TYR A 491 11.88 27.94 8.86
CA TYR A 491 10.79 27.88 9.83
C TYR A 491 10.25 26.46 10.01
N ASP A 492 10.30 25.62 8.97
CA ASP A 492 9.90 24.20 9.10
C ASP A 492 10.82 23.48 10.10
N THR A 493 12.14 23.65 9.95
CA THR A 493 13.14 23.05 10.85
C THR A 493 12.97 23.59 12.26
N LEU A 494 12.82 24.90 12.40
CA LEU A 494 12.67 25.54 13.70
C LEU A 494 11.40 25.08 14.42
N TYR A 495 10.28 24.99 13.71
CA TYR A 495 9.02 24.48 14.24
C TYR A 495 9.13 23.00 14.63
N GLN A 496 9.78 22.16 13.82
CA GLN A 496 9.96 20.74 14.13
C GLN A 496 10.81 20.50 15.39
N VAL A 497 11.81 21.36 15.63
CA VAL A 497 12.71 21.27 16.79
C VAL A 497 12.07 21.86 18.05
N ALA A 498 11.38 22.99 17.93
CA ALA A 498 10.74 23.65 19.07
C ALA A 498 9.36 23.05 19.44
N ARG A 499 8.59 22.60 18.44
CA ARG A 499 7.21 22.10 18.51
C ARG A 499 6.33 22.95 19.42
N SER A 500 5.87 22.40 20.54
CA SER A 500 5.04 23.08 21.55
C SER A 500 5.70 24.30 22.18
N LYS A 501 7.00 24.52 21.97
CA LYS A 501 7.76 25.64 22.51
C LYS A 501 7.89 26.81 21.51
N THR A 502 7.35 26.72 20.30
CA THR A 502 7.45 27.78 19.27
C THR A 502 6.92 29.13 19.77
N ILE A 503 5.79 29.17 20.48
CA ILE A 503 5.27 30.40 21.09
C ILE A 503 6.27 30.97 22.12
N SER A 504 6.90 30.11 22.91
CA SER A 504 7.93 30.55 23.85
C SER A 504 9.11 31.17 23.11
N LEU A 505 9.51 30.63 21.96
CA LEU A 505 10.58 31.17 21.15
C LEU A 505 10.24 32.55 20.57
N ILE A 506 9.01 32.73 20.09
CA ILE A 506 8.47 34.03 19.66
C ILE A 506 8.58 35.06 20.79
N ASN A 507 8.16 34.68 21.99
CA ASN A 507 8.26 35.55 23.17
C ASN A 507 9.71 35.89 23.58
N GLN A 508 10.73 35.16 23.10
CA GLN A 508 12.15 35.49 23.31
C GLN A 508 12.70 36.49 22.27
N GLY A 509 11.85 37.02 21.38
CA GLY A 509 12.22 38.05 20.42
C GLY A 509 12.53 37.52 19.01
N LEU A 510 12.02 36.34 18.66
CA LEU A 510 12.03 35.91 17.26
C LEU A 510 11.15 36.85 16.43
N ASP A 511 11.71 37.40 15.37
CA ASP A 511 10.99 38.27 14.44
C ASP A 511 9.96 37.45 13.64
N ILE A 512 8.67 37.78 13.83
CA ILE A 512 7.54 37.07 13.26
C ILE A 512 7.14 37.56 11.86
N ASP A 513 7.58 38.76 11.45
CA ASP A 513 7.21 39.38 10.18
C ASP A 513 8.19 39.02 9.04
N LYS A 514 9.34 38.43 9.37
CA LYS A 514 10.30 37.97 8.38
C LYS A 514 9.80 36.75 7.62
N LEU A 515 10.24 36.63 6.37
CA LEU A 515 10.13 35.41 5.59
C LEU A 515 11.41 34.58 5.75
N ASP A 516 11.24 33.26 5.70
CA ASP A 516 12.32 32.28 5.75
C ASP A 516 13.04 32.16 4.40
N TYR A 517 14.05 31.27 4.32
CA TYR A 517 14.82 31.07 3.08
C TYR A 517 13.99 30.55 1.89
N ALA A 518 12.84 29.93 2.16
CA ALA A 518 11.90 29.43 1.17
C ALA A 518 10.77 30.43 0.86
N GLY A 519 10.76 31.62 1.49
CA GLY A 519 9.69 32.61 1.36
C GLY A 519 8.44 32.29 2.19
N LYS A 520 8.55 31.40 3.19
CA LYS A 520 7.48 31.08 4.13
C LYS A 520 7.47 32.05 5.31
N SER A 521 6.27 32.33 5.80
CA SER A 521 5.97 33.09 7.01
C SER A 521 5.53 32.15 8.13
N TRP A 522 5.49 32.64 9.37
CA TRP A 522 4.92 31.89 10.48
C TRP A 522 3.43 31.60 10.33
N LEU A 523 2.69 32.40 9.56
CA LEU A 523 1.29 32.10 9.20
C LEU A 523 1.20 30.84 8.33
N ASP A 524 2.12 30.67 7.36
CA ASP A 524 2.14 29.47 6.52
C ASP A 524 2.39 28.23 7.38
N ILE A 525 3.33 28.29 8.32
CA ILE A 525 3.63 27.19 9.25
C ILE A 525 2.41 26.83 10.09
N ALA A 526 1.76 27.81 10.72
CA ALA A 526 0.61 27.54 11.58
C ALA A 526 -0.55 26.87 10.82
N ILE A 527 -0.75 27.22 9.54
CA ILE A 527 -1.77 26.63 8.67
C ILE A 527 -1.36 25.22 8.24
N LEU A 528 -0.15 25.05 7.71
CA LEU A 528 0.35 23.76 7.20
C LEU A 528 0.48 22.70 8.31
N GLU A 529 0.86 23.12 9.52
CA GLU A 529 1.04 22.22 10.67
C GLU A 529 -0.24 22.05 11.50
N HIS A 530 -1.33 22.72 11.11
CA HIS A 530 -2.60 22.74 11.85
C HIS A 530 -2.42 23.13 13.33
N ASP A 531 -1.67 24.21 13.60
CA ASP A 531 -1.43 24.75 14.95
C ASP A 531 -2.28 26.01 15.20
N LEU A 532 -3.52 25.79 15.63
CA LEU A 532 -4.47 26.87 15.93
C LEU A 532 -3.99 27.76 17.09
N PRO A 533 -3.42 27.21 18.20
CA PRO A 533 -2.79 28.02 19.23
C PRO A 533 -1.71 28.97 18.70
N LEU A 534 -0.83 28.50 17.82
CA LEU A 534 0.19 29.34 17.20
C LEU A 534 -0.43 30.43 16.33
N LEU A 535 -1.37 30.09 15.45
CA LEU A 535 -2.06 31.06 14.60
C LEU A 535 -2.72 32.17 15.43
N ASN A 536 -3.46 31.77 16.46
CA ASN A 536 -4.11 32.71 17.38
C ASN A 536 -3.07 33.60 18.09
N HIS A 537 -1.95 33.03 18.54
CA HIS A 537 -0.88 33.82 19.16
C HIS A 537 -0.29 34.85 18.19
N LEU A 538 0.02 34.46 16.94
CA LEU A 538 0.58 35.35 15.92
C LEU A 538 -0.35 36.52 15.60
N VAL A 539 -1.65 36.24 15.42
CA VAL A 539 -2.66 37.28 15.19
C VAL A 539 -2.76 38.24 16.38
N ASN A 540 -2.72 37.73 17.61
CA ASN A 540 -2.73 38.55 18.83
C ASN A 540 -1.44 39.37 19.02
N GLN A 541 -0.32 38.96 18.40
CA GLN A 541 0.91 39.74 18.33
C GLN A 541 0.93 40.75 17.17
N HIS A 542 -0.19 40.91 16.45
CA HIS A 542 -0.31 41.81 15.31
C HIS A 542 0.69 41.53 14.18
N ILE A 543 0.95 40.24 13.90
CA ILE A 543 1.73 39.85 12.72
C ILE A 543 1.17 40.49 11.45
N SER A 544 2.05 40.92 10.56
CA SER A 544 1.69 41.46 9.26
C SER A 544 1.31 40.33 8.30
N TYR A 545 0.26 40.52 7.49
CA TYR A 545 -0.03 39.59 6.41
C TYR A 545 1.10 39.63 5.37
N PRO A 546 1.73 38.49 5.02
CA PRO A 546 2.91 38.48 4.17
C PRO A 546 2.59 38.87 2.74
N VAL A 547 3.33 39.83 2.18
CA VAL A 547 3.26 40.20 0.77
C VAL A 547 4.27 39.36 -0.01
N LYS A 548 3.79 38.37 -0.75
CA LYS A 548 4.63 37.48 -1.56
C LYS A 548 4.61 37.92 -3.02
N ALA A 549 5.80 37.97 -3.65
CA ALA A 549 5.93 38.30 -5.07
C ALA A 549 5.49 37.13 -5.97
N ASN A 550 5.72 35.89 -5.52
CA ASN A 550 5.36 34.65 -6.19
C ASN A 550 4.98 33.61 -5.12
N GLY A 551 4.29 32.55 -5.54
CA GLY A 551 3.91 31.46 -4.64
C GLY A 551 2.59 31.68 -3.90
N ARG A 552 2.20 30.69 -3.08
CA ARG A 552 0.93 30.69 -2.34
C ARG A 552 1.05 31.57 -1.10
N ASP A 553 0.05 32.39 -0.85
CA ASP A 553 -0.08 33.14 0.40
C ASP A 553 -0.84 32.31 1.46
N PRO A 554 -0.91 32.78 2.72
CA PRO A 554 -1.60 32.04 3.78
C PRO A 554 -3.08 31.73 3.47
N LEU A 555 -3.81 32.65 2.83
CA LEU A 555 -5.21 32.43 2.49
C LEU A 555 -5.37 31.34 1.41
N TYR A 556 -4.49 31.33 0.40
CA TYR A 556 -4.42 30.25 -0.56
C TYR A 556 -4.22 28.91 0.15
N LEU A 557 -3.19 28.79 1.01
CA LEU A 557 -2.86 27.55 1.69
C LEU A 557 -4.03 27.00 2.50
N LEU A 558 -4.77 27.88 3.17
CA LEU A 558 -5.92 27.51 3.98
C LEU A 558 -7.11 27.02 3.13
N LEU A 559 -7.36 27.63 1.97
CA LEU A 559 -8.47 27.28 1.08
C LEU A 559 -8.17 26.10 0.14
N ASP A 560 -6.92 25.64 0.08
CA ASP A 560 -6.48 24.58 -0.83
C ASP A 560 -6.96 23.18 -0.41
N THR A 561 -8.13 22.80 -0.92
CA THR A 561 -8.72 21.46 -0.72
C THR A 561 -8.04 20.32 -1.50
N SER A 562 -6.99 20.62 -2.28
CA SER A 562 -6.21 19.58 -2.97
C SER A 562 -5.19 18.92 -2.03
N HIS A 563 -4.86 19.59 -0.93
CA HIS A 563 -3.90 19.11 0.05
C HIS A 563 -4.45 17.92 0.84
N TYR A 564 -3.63 16.88 1.02
CA TYR A 564 -4.04 15.63 1.67
C TYR A 564 -4.41 15.78 3.16
N GLN A 565 -4.00 16.89 3.79
CA GLN A 565 -4.30 17.22 5.19
C GLN A 565 -5.45 18.21 5.35
N PHE A 566 -6.13 18.61 4.26
CA PHE A 566 -7.26 19.53 4.36
C PHE A 566 -8.38 18.98 5.26
N LYS A 567 -8.78 19.75 6.27
CA LYS A 567 -9.83 19.41 7.23
C LYS A 567 -10.94 20.47 7.21
N PRO A 568 -12.09 20.20 6.57
CA PRO A 568 -13.16 21.18 6.45
C PRO A 568 -13.70 21.65 7.81
N GLU A 569 -13.68 20.79 8.83
CA GLU A 569 -14.20 21.07 10.17
C GLU A 569 -13.44 22.18 10.91
N HIS A 570 -12.18 22.44 10.57
CA HIS A 570 -11.37 23.49 11.18
C HIS A 570 -11.24 24.75 10.32
N LEU A 571 -11.72 24.70 9.07
CA LEU A 571 -11.49 25.76 8.10
C LEU A 571 -12.01 27.11 8.59
N LEU A 572 -13.23 27.16 9.15
CA LEU A 572 -13.85 28.41 9.58
C LEU A 572 -13.11 29.09 10.74
N GLU A 573 -12.59 28.30 11.69
CA GLU A 573 -11.85 28.81 12.84
C GLU A 573 -10.55 29.48 12.39
N TYR A 574 -9.78 28.81 11.52
CA TYR A 574 -8.56 29.35 10.94
C TYR A 574 -8.85 30.57 10.06
N LEU A 575 -9.88 30.49 9.23
CA LEU A 575 -10.25 31.57 8.33
C LEU A 575 -10.66 32.81 9.12
N SER A 576 -11.39 32.65 10.22
CA SER A 576 -11.78 33.76 11.07
C SER A 576 -10.59 34.51 11.65
N LEU A 577 -9.54 33.81 12.08
CA LEU A 577 -8.30 34.44 12.55
C LEU A 577 -7.55 35.13 11.41
N LEU A 578 -7.45 34.48 10.25
CA LEU A 578 -6.70 35.01 9.12
C LEU A 578 -7.37 36.25 8.52
N MET A 579 -8.70 36.29 8.46
CA MET A 579 -9.46 37.43 7.94
C MET A 579 -9.35 38.68 8.82
N LEU A 580 -8.96 38.56 10.09
CA LEU A 580 -8.65 39.72 10.95
C LEU A 580 -7.41 40.50 10.47
N LEU A 581 -6.54 39.85 9.69
CA LEU A 581 -5.36 40.47 9.09
C LEU A 581 -5.66 41.17 7.75
N GLU A 582 -6.94 41.21 7.34
CA GLU A 582 -7.44 41.87 6.13
C GLU A 582 -6.66 41.47 4.85
N PRO A 583 -6.58 40.17 4.50
CA PRO A 583 -5.86 39.74 3.31
C PRO A 583 -6.51 40.26 2.02
N ASN A 584 -5.68 40.56 1.02
CA ASN A 584 -6.18 40.88 -0.31
C ASN A 584 -6.78 39.63 -0.98
N ILE A 585 -8.04 39.75 -1.42
CA ILE A 585 -8.72 38.66 -2.12
C ILE A 585 -8.37 38.70 -3.61
N HIS A 586 -7.64 37.68 -4.07
CA HIS A 586 -7.21 37.54 -5.46
C HIS A 586 -8.06 36.53 -6.24
N PRO A 587 -8.04 36.56 -7.59
CA PRO A 587 -8.79 35.60 -8.41
C PRO A 587 -8.46 34.12 -8.14
N HIS A 588 -7.24 33.80 -7.69
CA HIS A 588 -6.91 32.41 -7.31
C HIS A 588 -7.62 31.97 -6.02
N HIS A 589 -7.89 32.87 -5.06
CA HIS A 589 -8.72 32.56 -3.89
C HIS A 589 -10.15 32.21 -4.30
N GLN A 590 -10.72 32.94 -5.26
CA GLN A 590 -12.05 32.66 -5.80
C GLN A 590 -12.09 31.32 -6.56
N ARG A 591 -11.02 30.95 -7.28
CA ARG A 591 -10.90 29.61 -7.88
C ARG A 591 -10.91 28.52 -6.80
N LEU A 592 -10.15 28.69 -5.71
CA LEU A 592 -10.17 27.75 -4.58
C LEU A 592 -11.55 27.67 -3.92
N MET A 593 -12.22 28.80 -3.71
CA MET A 593 -13.59 28.84 -3.19
C MET A 593 -14.61 28.15 -4.12
N SER A 594 -14.40 28.20 -5.43
CA SER A 594 -15.20 27.42 -6.38
C SER A 594 -15.00 25.92 -6.20
N LEU A 595 -13.79 25.49 -5.87
CA LEU A 595 -13.49 24.10 -5.54
C LEU A 595 -14.06 23.70 -4.16
N VAL A 596 -14.03 24.59 -3.17
CA VAL A 596 -14.71 24.40 -1.87
C VAL A 596 -16.21 24.23 -2.10
N ARG A 597 -16.86 25.09 -2.90
CA ARG A 597 -18.27 24.97 -3.28
C ARG A 597 -18.59 23.62 -3.91
N LEU A 598 -17.69 23.12 -4.77
CA LEU A 598 -17.86 21.85 -5.45
C LEU A 598 -17.69 20.64 -4.51
N LYS A 599 -16.70 20.66 -3.61
CA LYS A 599 -16.38 19.53 -2.71
C LYS A 599 -17.13 19.55 -1.37
N TYR A 600 -17.40 20.73 -0.84
CA TYR A 600 -17.92 20.98 0.52
C TYR A 600 -18.99 22.09 0.50
N PRO A 601 -20.17 21.83 -0.08
CA PRO A 601 -21.17 22.87 -0.32
C PRO A 601 -21.70 23.54 0.96
N GLU A 602 -21.84 22.78 2.06
CA GLU A 602 -22.31 23.31 3.35
C GLU A 602 -21.25 24.24 3.97
N THR A 603 -19.98 23.82 3.98
CA THR A 603 -18.84 24.65 4.41
C THR A 603 -18.71 25.92 3.58
N TYR A 604 -18.92 25.83 2.26
CA TYR A 604 -18.94 27.01 1.39
C TYR A 604 -20.01 28.03 1.79
N THR A 605 -21.25 27.57 2.05
CA THR A 605 -22.34 28.44 2.50
C THR A 605 -22.01 29.10 3.83
N GLU A 606 -21.44 28.36 4.78
CA GLU A 606 -21.02 28.92 6.07
C GLU A 606 -19.95 30.00 5.93
N ILE A 607 -18.89 29.73 5.15
CA ILE A 607 -17.81 30.70 4.88
C ILE A 607 -18.36 31.97 4.24
N THR A 608 -19.19 31.83 3.20
CA THR A 608 -19.68 32.99 2.44
C THR A 608 -20.72 33.83 3.19
N ASN A 609 -21.46 33.22 4.13
CA ASN A 609 -22.32 33.97 5.04
C ASN A 609 -21.51 34.87 5.99
N GLN A 610 -20.35 34.40 6.45
CA GLN A 610 -19.50 35.16 7.37
C GLN A 610 -18.53 36.11 6.64
N PHE A 611 -18.03 35.71 5.48
CA PHE A 611 -17.04 36.43 4.68
C PHE A 611 -17.54 36.59 3.22
N PRO A 612 -18.48 37.53 2.94
CA PRO A 612 -19.06 37.71 1.61
C PRO A 612 -18.04 38.02 0.50
N ALA A 613 -16.87 38.56 0.85
CA ALA A 613 -15.79 38.83 -0.10
C ALA A 613 -15.21 37.56 -0.76
N LEU A 614 -15.42 36.38 -0.16
CA LEU A 614 -15.00 35.08 -0.69
C LEU A 614 -16.07 34.39 -1.55
N MET A 615 -17.23 35.02 -1.74
CA MET A 615 -18.30 34.51 -2.60
C MET A 615 -17.82 34.44 -4.06
N VAL A 616 -18.32 33.45 -4.80
CA VAL A 616 -17.94 33.19 -6.19
C VAL A 616 -19.18 33.12 -7.07
N GLU A 617 -19.04 33.53 -8.32
CA GLU A 617 -20.10 33.43 -9.31
C GLU A 617 -20.19 32.00 -9.88
N ASP A 618 -21.29 31.66 -10.56
CA ASP A 618 -21.51 30.31 -11.08
C ASP A 618 -20.51 29.89 -12.16
N ASP A 619 -19.95 30.84 -12.89
CA ASP A 619 -18.97 30.64 -13.96
C ASP A 619 -17.51 30.82 -13.49
N THR A 620 -17.27 31.07 -12.20
CA THR A 620 -15.92 31.18 -11.66
C THR A 620 -15.16 29.87 -11.91
N PRO A 621 -13.98 29.91 -12.57
CA PRO A 621 -13.27 28.70 -12.96
C PRO A 621 -12.73 27.93 -11.74
N LEU A 622 -12.53 26.64 -11.91
CA LEU A 622 -11.83 25.81 -10.92
C LEU A 622 -10.32 26.05 -10.97
N PRO A 623 -9.56 25.72 -9.90
CA PRO A 623 -8.11 25.80 -9.91
C PRO A 623 -7.54 24.87 -10.99
N PRO A 624 -6.73 25.38 -11.93
CA PRO A 624 -6.25 24.62 -13.09
C PRO A 624 -5.07 23.70 -12.75
N ALA A 625 -4.43 23.90 -11.59
CA ALA A 625 -3.20 23.23 -11.21
C ALA A 625 -3.27 22.62 -9.81
N VAL A 626 -2.43 21.61 -9.59
CA VAL A 626 -2.16 21.04 -8.27
C VAL A 626 -0.66 20.77 -8.11
N CYS A 627 -0.18 20.92 -6.87
CA CYS A 627 1.16 20.48 -6.49
C CYS A 627 1.07 19.16 -5.71
N LEU A 628 1.35 18.04 -6.36
CA LEU A 628 1.19 16.70 -5.75
C LEU A 628 2.38 16.27 -4.88
N ASN A 629 3.44 17.08 -4.81
CA ASN A 629 4.65 16.79 -4.05
C ASN A 629 4.96 17.98 -3.11
N TYR A 630 4.57 17.83 -1.84
CA TYR A 630 5.22 18.47 -0.69
C TYR A 630 5.83 17.38 0.17
#